data_AF-A0A357UZX2-F1
#
_entry.id   AF-A0A357UZX2-F1
#
_cell.length_a   1.000
_cell.length_b   1.000
_cell.length_c   1.000
_cell.angle_alpha   90.00
_cell.angle_beta   90.00
_cell.angle_gamma   90.00
#
_symmetry.space_group_name_H-M   'P 1'
#
loop_
_entity.id
_entity.type
_entity.pdbx_description
1 polymer ?
#
loop_
_entity_poly.entity_id
_entity_poly.type
_entity_poly.pdbx_seq_one_letter_code
_entity_poly.pdbx_strand_id
1 'polypeptide(L)' 'QVSRLRKKVERDARNPEYIKTHWGGGYSFAAPVEIIRP' A
#
# COMPACT_ATOMS: atom_id res chain seq x y z
N GLN A 1 -6.99 10.24 2.10
CA GLN A 1 -6.17 10.02 0.88
C GLN A 1 -5.79 8.54 0.65
N VAL A 2 -5.39 7.77 1.67
CA VAL A 2 -4.99 6.35 1.52
C VAL A 2 -6.07 5.46 0.90
N SER A 3 -7.35 5.63 1.27
CA SER A 3 -8.45 4.85 0.66
C SER A 3 -8.54 5.02 -0.86
N ARG A 4 -8.27 6.23 -1.39
CA ARG A 4 -8.26 6.47 -2.84
C ARG A 4 -7.07 5.79 -3.52
N LEU A 5 -5.91 5.77 -2.86
CA LEU A 5 -4.74 5.06 -3.36
C LEU A 5 -4.98 3.55 -3.41
N ARG A 6 -5.54 2.95 -2.35
CA ARG A 6 -5.89 1.53 -2.31
C ARG A 6 -6.83 1.13 -3.46
N LYS A 7 -7.84 1.95 -3.76
CA LYS A 7 -8.74 1.72 -4.91
C LYS A 7 -8.03 1.70 -6.27
N LYS A 8 -6.85 2.29 -6.39
CA LYS A 8 -6.08 2.33 -7.63
C LYS A 8 -5.06 1.21 -7.76
N VAL A 9 -4.47 0.78 -6.63
CA VAL A 9 -3.32 -0.14 -6.64
C VAL A 9 -3.63 -1.53 -6.10
N GLU A 10 -4.63 -1.66 -5.23
CA GLU A 10 -5.02 -2.96 -4.67
C GLU A 10 -6.01 -3.65 -5.60
N ARG A 11 -5.95 -4.99 -5.64
CA ARG A 11 -6.99 -5.80 -6.28
C ARG A 11 -8.33 -5.66 -5.54
N ASP A 12 -8.30 -5.65 -4.21
CA ASP A 12 -9.45 -5.33 -3.36
C ASP A 12 -9.06 -4.30 -2.29
N ALA A 13 -9.62 -3.09 -2.39
CA ALA A 13 -9.32 -2.01 -1.46
C ALA A 13 -9.81 -2.26 -0.02
N ARG A 14 -10.71 -3.23 0.20
CA ARG A 14 -11.19 -3.63 1.53
C ARG A 14 -10.26 -4.62 2.21
N ASN A 15 -9.52 -5.39 1.44
CA ASN A 15 -8.50 -6.32 1.92
C ASN A 15 -7.13 -5.97 1.31
N PRO A 16 -6.49 -4.88 1.78
CA PRO A 16 -5.29 -4.35 1.13
C PRO A 16 -4.06 -5.24 1.37
N GLU A 17 -3.38 -5.60 0.29
CA GLU A 17 -2.17 -6.42 0.32
C GLU A 17 -0.91 -5.54 0.28
N TYR A 18 -0.95 -4.46 -0.50
CA TYR A 18 0.21 -3.59 -0.73
C TYR A 18 0.36 -2.51 0.35
N ILE A 19 -0.72 -1.90 0.82
CA ILE A 19 -0.66 -0.82 1.82
C ILE A 19 -1.32 -1.30 3.11
N LYS A 20 -0.51 -1.79 4.05
CA LYS A 20 -0.98 -2.28 5.35
C LYS A 20 -1.12 -1.13 6.36
N THR A 21 -2.19 -1.16 7.15
CA THR A 21 -2.37 -0.23 8.28
C THR A 21 -1.70 -0.81 9.51
N HIS A 22 -0.88 -0.02 10.20
CA HIS A 22 -0.37 -0.30 11.53
C HIS A 22 -1.06 0.65 12.52
N TRP A 23 -1.85 0.10 13.44
CA TRP A 23 -2.58 0.90 14.42
C TRP A 23 -1.61 1.64 15.34
N GLY A 24 -1.71 2.98 15.37
CA GLY A 24 -0.77 3.84 16.08
C GLY A 24 0.59 4.07 15.39
N GLY A 25 0.86 3.40 14.26
CA GLY A 25 2.15 3.48 13.54
C GLY A 25 2.06 3.98 12.09
N GLY A 26 0.86 4.07 11.52
CA GLY A 26 0.64 4.58 10.16
C GLY A 26 0.48 3.48 9.13
N TYR A 27 1.26 3.53 8.03
CA TYR A 27 1.12 2.62 6.90
C TYR A 27 2.49 2.10 6.43
N SER A 28 2.54 0.85 5.97
CA SER A 28 3.71 0.27 5.33
C SER A 28 3.38 -0.23 3.92
N PHE A 29 4.30 -0.04 2.98
CA PHE A 29 4.24 -0.69 1.68
C PHE A 29 4.82 -2.10 1.81
N ALA A 30 4.05 -3.11 1.43
CA ALA A 30 4.31 -4.52 1.71
C ALA A 30 4.68 -5.35 0.46
N ALA A 31 4.84 -4.71 -0.71
CA ALA A 31 5.37 -5.36 -1.89
C ALA A 31 6.92 -5.21 -1.96
N PRO A 32 7.61 -6.10 -2.70
CA PRO A 32 9.02 -5.92 -3.02
C PRO A 32 9.28 -4.56 -3.67
N VAL A 33 10.42 -3.97 -3.36
CA VAL A 33 10.84 -2.68 -3.91
C VAL A 33 12.18 -2.87 -4.61
N GLU A 34 12.27 -2.35 -5.83
CA GLU A 34 13.50 -2.34 -6.62
C GLU A 34 13.91 -0.90 -6.92
N ILE A 35 15.21 -0.65 -6.92
CA ILE A 35 15.75 0.65 -7.32
C ILE A 35 15.90 0.63 -8.84
N ILE A 36 15.06 1.40 -9.51
CA ILE A 36 15.21 1.66 -10.95
C ILE A 36 16.27 2.76 -11.10
N ARG A 37 17.45 2.39 -11.61
CA ARG A 37 18.44 3.37 -12.04
C ARG A 37 17.98 3.99 -13.38
N PRO A 38 18.15 5.31 -13.57
CA PRO A 38 17.77 5.97 -14.81
C PRO A 38 18.60 5.49 -16.00
#